data_AF-A0A3N5L6J1-F1
#
_entry.id   AF-A0A3N5L6J1-F1
#
_cell.length_a   1.000
_cell.length_b   1.000
_cell.length_c   1.000
_cell.angle_alpha   90.00
_cell.angle_beta   90.00
_cell.angle_gamma   90.00
#
_symmetry.space_group_name_H-M   'P 1'
#
loop_
_entity.id
_entity.type
_entity.pdbx_description
1 polymer ?
#
loop_
_entity_poly.entity_id
_entity_poly.type
_entity_poly.pdbx_seq_one_letter_code
_entity_poly.pdbx_strand_id
1 'polypeptide(L)' 'MRLADEEQLTRYSRQIVLKEVGIEGQMKLFDARVLVIGAGGLGSAAAPYLAAAGIGTIGLVDGDRVRDEAESQVACDLRK' A
#
# COMPACT_ATOMS: atom_id res chain seq x y z
N MET A 1 -3.70 3.36 12.86
CA MET A 1 -2.28 3.62 12.57
C MET A 1 -2.05 5.11 12.82
N ARG A 2 -1.13 5.51 13.68
CA ARG A 2 -0.79 6.92 13.96
C ARG A 2 0.72 7.07 13.95
N LEU A 3 1.23 8.15 13.38
CA LEU A 3 2.67 8.48 13.29
C LEU A 3 3.37 8.73 14.63
N ALA A 4 2.64 8.71 15.74
CA ALA A 4 3.18 8.89 17.08
C ALA A 4 3.88 7.64 17.63
N ASP A 5 3.81 6.51 16.92
CA ASP A 5 4.43 5.25 17.31
C ASP A 5 5.86 5.15 16.77
N GLU A 6 6.83 4.78 17.63
CA GLU A 6 8.26 4.72 17.26
C GLU A 6 8.54 3.73 16.14
N GLU A 7 7.77 2.64 16.03
CA GLU A 7 7.90 1.66 14.96
C GLU A 7 7.58 2.29 13.59
N GLN A 8 6.55 3.15 13.56
CA GLN A 8 6.12 3.85 12.34
C GLN A 8 7.17 4.88 11.92
N LEU A 9 7.69 5.68 12.85
CA LEU A 9 8.76 6.63 12.56
C LEU A 9 10.00 5.92 11.99
N THR A 10 10.35 4.76 12.55
CA THR A 10 11.47 3.95 12.06
C THR A 10 11.19 3.42 10.65
N ARG A 11 10.00 2.85 10.43
CA ARG A 11 9.55 2.27 9.15
C ARG A 11 9.54 3.30 8.01
N TYR A 12 9.03 4.51 8.26
CA TYR A 12 8.87 5.56 7.24
C TYR A 12 9.98 6.61 7.25
N SER A 13 11.02 6.44 8.08
CA SER A 13 12.16 7.36 8.20
C SER A 13 12.74 7.79 6.85
N ARG A 14 12.94 6.84 5.93
CA ARG A 14 13.49 7.12 4.58
C ARG A 14 12.55 7.94 3.70
N GLN A 15 11.24 7.83 3.89
CA GLN A 15 10.25 8.62 3.15
C GLN A 15 10.12 10.03 3.76
N ILE A 16 10.14 10.13 5.10
CA ILE A 16 10.03 11.39 5.84
C ILE A 16 11.23 12.33 5.58
N VAL A 17 12.43 11.79 5.37
CA VAL A 17 13.64 12.60 5.07
C VAL A 17 13.55 13.31 3.72
N LEU A 18 12.71 12.84 2.79
CA LEU A 18 12.49 13.51 1.51
C LEU A 18 11.75 14.83 1.72
N LYS A 19 12.30 15.91 1.14
CA LYS A 19 11.77 17.27 1.31
C LYS A 19 10.34 17.41 0.79
N GLU A 20 9.98 16.64 -0.23
CA GLU A 20 8.68 16.63 -0.89
C GLU A 20 7.60 15.90 -0.09
N VAL A 21 8.00 14.98 0.80
CA VAL A 21 7.07 14.20 1.66
C VAL A 21 7.06 14.81 3.05
N GLY A 22 8.19 14.80 3.76
CA GLY A 22 8.26 15.24 5.14
C GLY A 22 7.33 14.46 6.08
N ILE A 23 7.21 14.93 7.32
CA ILE A 23 6.26 14.38 8.29
C ILE A 23 4.81 14.65 7.84
N GLU A 24 4.56 15.84 7.27
CA GLU A 24 3.21 16.24 6.85
C GLU A 24 2.67 15.41 5.68
N GLY A 25 3.51 15.14 4.67
CA GLY A 25 3.14 14.27 3.56
C GLY A 25 2.91 12.83 4.02
N GLN A 26 3.72 12.33 4.95
CA GLN A 26 3.48 11.01 5.53
C GLN A 26 2.15 10.95 6.30
N MET A 27 1.80 11.99 7.07
CA MET A 27 0.48 12.10 7.71
C MET A 27 -0.65 12.07 6.66
N LYS A 28 -0.51 12.81 5.55
CA LYS A 28 -1.49 12.79 4.46
C LYS A 28 -1.66 11.41 3.84
N LEU A 29 -0.57 10.66 3.65
CA LEU A 29 -0.63 9.27 3.16
C LEU A 29 -1.37 8.37 4.16
N PHE A 30 -1.11 8.52 5.46
CA PHE A 30 -1.84 7.77 6.48
C PHE A 30 -3.33 8.06 6.53
N ASP A 31 -3.74 9.31 6.34
CA ASP A 31 -5.16 9.66 6.32
C ASP A 31 -5.83 9.34 4.97
N ALA A 32 -5.05 9.03 3.93
CA ALA A 32 -5.55 8.72 2.61
C ALA A 32 -6.27 7.36 2.56
N ARG A 33 -7.27 7.29 1.69
CA ARG A 33 -7.99 6.07 1.34
C ARG A 33 -7.95 5.87 -0.16
N VAL A 34 -7.45 4.72 -0.59
CA VAL A 34 -7.27 4.38 -2.00
C VAL A 34 -8.07 3.13 -2.32
N LEU A 35 -8.80 3.14 -3.43
CA LEU A 35 -9.51 1.97 -3.97
C LEU A 35 -8.79 1.52 -5.24
N VAL A 36 -8.28 0.31 -5.25
CA VAL A 36 -7.67 -0.35 -6.40
C VAL A 36 -8.69 -1.31 -7.00
N ILE A 37 -9.04 -1.10 -8.27
CA ILE A 37 -10.00 -1.92 -9.00
C ILE A 37 -9.22 -2.83 -9.96
N GLY A 38 -9.36 -4.14 -9.76
CA GLY A 38 -8.61 -5.20 -10.43
C GLY A 38 -7.33 -5.56 -9.67
N ALA A 39 -7.23 -6.80 -9.17
CA ALA A 39 -6.04 -7.38 -8.56
C ALA A 39 -5.29 -8.29 -9.55
N GLY A 40 -5.40 -7.99 -10.85
CA GLY A 40 -4.55 -8.51 -11.91
C GLY A 40 -3.13 -7.92 -11.87
N GLY A 41 -2.35 -8.07 -12.96
CA GLY A 41 -0.94 -7.67 -13.00
C GLY A 41 -0.64 -6.21 -12.58
N LEU A 42 -1.54 -5.27 -12.90
CA LEU A 42 -1.39 -3.86 -12.50
C LEU A 42 -1.71 -3.64 -11.02
N GLY A 43 -2.79 -4.24 -10.54
CA GLY A 43 -3.19 -4.14 -9.13
C GLY A 43 -2.17 -4.81 -8.21
N SER A 44 -1.66 -5.98 -8.61
CA SER A 44 -0.60 -6.68 -7.88
C SER A 44 0.73 -5.95 -7.92
N ALA A 45 1.02 -5.18 -8.98
CA ALA A 45 2.20 -4.32 -9.03
C ALA A 45 2.04 -3.07 -8.14
N ALA A 46 0.87 -2.42 -8.14
CA ALA A 46 0.66 -1.15 -7.44
C ALA A 46 0.38 -1.30 -5.94
N ALA A 47 -0.43 -2.29 -5.54
CA ALA A 47 -0.91 -2.42 -4.16
C ALA A 47 0.22 -2.58 -3.12
N PRO A 48 1.30 -3.35 -3.36
CA PRO A 48 2.41 -3.46 -2.42
C PRO A 48 3.10 -2.12 -2.16
N TYR A 49 3.27 -1.28 -3.20
CA TYR A 49 3.89 0.03 -3.04
C TYR A 49 2.99 1.02 -2.31
N LEU A 50 1.67 0.97 -2.55
CA LEU A 50 0.71 1.78 -1.78
C LEU A 50 0.74 1.41 -0.29
N ALA A 51 0.82 0.12 0.03
CA ALA A 51 0.94 -0.35 1.40
C ALA A 51 2.30 0.06 2.02
N ALA A 52 3.39 -0.12 1.28
CA ALA A 52 4.74 0.25 1.72
C ALA A 52 4.94 1.77 1.87
N ALA A 53 4.18 2.58 1.12
CA ALA A 53 4.13 4.04 1.29
C ALA A 53 3.36 4.47 2.55
N GLY A 54 2.60 3.56 3.18
CA GLY A 54 1.86 3.86 4.40
C GLY A 54 0.48 4.47 4.15
N ILE A 55 -0.18 4.15 3.04
CA ILE A 55 -1.59 4.50 2.85
C ILE A 55 -2.43 3.83 3.94
N GLY A 56 -3.19 4.61 4.71
CA GLY A 56 -3.89 4.07 5.88
C GLY A 56 -5.09 3.20 5.57
N THR A 57 -5.70 3.33 4.39
CA THR A 57 -6.75 2.41 3.93
C THR A 57 -6.60 2.11 2.45
N ILE A 58 -6.44 0.83 2.12
CA ILE A 58 -6.40 0.35 0.74
C ILE A 58 -7.56 -0.63 0.57
N GLY A 59 -8.54 -0.26 -0.25
CA GLY A 59 -9.58 -1.16 -0.73
C GLY A 59 -9.10 -1.85 -2.01
N LEU A 60 -9.31 -3.15 -2.09
CA LEU A 60 -9.05 -3.94 -3.30
C LEU A 60 -10.37 -4.56 -3.74
N VAL A 61 -10.74 -4.35 -5.00
CA VAL A 61 -11.93 -4.94 -5.61
C VAL A 61 -11.50 -5.72 -6.83
N ASP A 62 -11.71 -7.03 -6.80
CA ASP A 62 -11.53 -7.90 -7.95
C ASP A 62 -12.73 -8.84 -8.06
N GLY A 63 -13.20 -9.07 -9.29
CA GLY A 63 -14.29 -9.99 -9.59
C GLY A 63 -13.80 -11.38 -9.96
N ASP A 64 -12.50 -11.51 -10.24
CA ASP A 64 -11.90 -12.75 -10.70
C ASP A 64 -11.28 -13.57 -9.56
N ARG A 65 -11.12 -14.87 -9.79
CA ARG A 65 -10.35 -15.76 -8.90
C ARG A 65 -8.93 -15.88 -9.40
N VAL A 66 -8.00 -16.02 -8.46
CA VAL A 66 -6.60 -16.38 -8.76
C VAL A 66 -6.59 -17.70 -9.52
N ARG A 67 -5.90 -17.74 -10.66
CA ARG A 67 -5.67 -18.94 -11.46
C ARG A 67 -4.21 -19.36 -11.31
N ASP A 68 -3.95 -20.66 -11.31
CA ASP A 68 -2.61 -21.22 -11.05
C ASP A 68 -1.53 -20.78 -12.08
N GLU A 69 -1.94 -20.23 -13.21
CA GLU A 69 -1.09 -19.81 -14.35
C GLU A 69 -0.76 -18.30 -14.35
N ALA A 70 -1.13 -17.54 -13.31
CA ALA A 70 -0.94 -16.10 -13.29
C ALA A 70 0.53 -15.72 -13.02
N GLU A 71 1.39 -15.89 -14.03
CA GLU A 71 2.84 -15.60 -13.99
C GLU A 71 3.18 -14.14 -13.62
N SER A 72 2.20 -13.23 -13.67
CA SER A 72 2.38 -11.80 -13.39
C SER A 72 1.71 -11.32 -12.08
N GLN A 73 1.00 -12.18 -11.34
CA GLN A 73 0.38 -11.83 -10.05
C GLN A 73 1.33 -12.21 -8.91
N VAL A 74 2.28 -11.33 -8.58
CA VAL A 74 3.13 -11.51 -7.40
C VAL A 74 2.27 -11.26 -6.15
N ALA A 75 1.65 -12.34 -5.67
CA ALA A 75 0.90 -12.49 -4.42
C ALA A 75 -0.01 -11.30 -4.03
N CYS A 76 -1.26 -11.34 -4.52
CA CYS A 76 -2.41 -10.80 -3.78
C CYS A 76 -3.21 -11.98 -3.20
N ASP A 77 -2.60 -12.78 -2.34
CA ASP A 77 -3.36 -13.75 -1.54
C ASP A 77 -3.84 -13.02 -0.27
N LEU A 78 -5.01 -12.40 -0.37
CA LEU A 78 -5.72 -11.76 0.75
C LEU A 78 -6.56 -12.77 1.56
N ARG A 79 -6.25 -14.07 1.48
CA ARG A 79 -6.92 -15.08 2.31
C ARG A 79 -6.60 -14.82 3.79
N LYS A 80 -7.65 -14.43 4.52
CA LYS A 80 -7.81 -14.80 5.92
C LYS A 80 -7.85 -16.32 6.05
#